data_AF-A0A9Q7FG33-F1
#
_entry.id   AF-A0A9Q7FG33-F1
#
_cell.length_a   1.000
_cell.length_b   1.000
_cell.length_c   1.000
_cell.angle_alpha   90.00
_cell.angle_beta   90.00
_cell.angle_gamma   90.00
#
_symmetry.space_group_name_H-M   'P 1'
#
loop_
_entity.id
_entity.type
_entity.pdbx_description
1 polymer ?
#
loop_
_entity_poly.entity_id
_entity_poly.type
_entity_poly.pdbx_seq_one_letter_code
_entity_poly.pdbx_strand_id
1 'polypeptide(L)' 'MNKPIAAIPAFENETEERAFWEDNDSALYLDWSKTQTVVLPNLKKSAMSSEPDNGPRTDS' A
#
# COMPACT_ATOMS: atom_id res chain seq x y z
N MET A 1 2.52 -20.93 -8.01
CA MET A 1 2.13 -21.37 -6.65
C MET A 1 0.62 -21.22 -6.55
N ASN A 2 -0.11 -22.32 -6.37
CA ASN A 2 -1.56 -22.37 -6.35
C ASN A 2 -2.02 -22.03 -4.92
N LYS A 3 -2.01 -20.74 -4.56
CA LYS A 3 -2.50 -20.34 -3.24
C LYS A 3 -4.03 -20.21 -3.33
N PRO A 4 -4.81 -20.93 -2.51
CA PRO A 4 -6.25 -20.74 -2.49
C PRO A 4 -6.54 -19.32 -2.01
N ILE A 5 -7.21 -18.53 -2.85
CA ILE A 5 -7.60 -17.16 -2.53
C ILE A 5 -8.92 -17.23 -1.77
N ALA A 6 -8.98 -16.59 -0.60
CA ALA A 6 -10.21 -16.47 0.16
C ALA A 6 -11.17 -15.50 -0.55
N ALA A 7 -12.47 -15.81 -0.55
CA ALA A 7 -13.48 -14.94 -1.12
C ALA A 7 -13.56 -13.63 -0.30
N ILE A 8 -13.56 -12.49 -0.99
CA ILE A 8 -13.75 -11.19 -0.33
C ILE A 8 -15.20 -11.13 0.17
N PRO A 9 -15.44 -10.83 1.46
CA PRO A 9 -16.79 -10.67 1.99
C PRO A 9 -17.49 -9.47 1.33
N ALA A 10 -18.81 -9.53 1.22
CA ALA A 10 -19.60 -8.37 0.81
C ALA A 10 -19.74 -7.44 2.02
N PHE A 11 -19.22 -6.22 1.91
CA PHE A 11 -19.35 -5.19 2.94
C PHE A 11 -20.54 -4.28 2.61
N GLU A 12 -21.35 -3.96 3.61
CA GLU A 12 -22.46 -3.00 3.46
C GLU A 12 -21.99 -1.55 3.60
N ASN A 13 -20.89 -1.30 4.34
CA ASN A 13 -20.34 0.02 4.60
C ASN A 13 -18.80 0.05 4.56
N GLU A 14 -18.22 1.21 4.23
CA GLU A 14 -16.76 1.45 4.24
C GLU A 14 -16.14 1.22 5.63
N THR A 15 -16.87 1.53 6.70
CA THR A 15 -16.39 1.35 8.08
C THR A 15 -16.16 -0.13 8.41
N GLU A 16 -17.05 -1.02 7.96
CA GLU A 16 -16.90 -2.47 8.15
C GLU A 16 -15.75 -3.02 7.30
N GLU A 17 -15.63 -2.54 6.06
CA GLU A 17 -14.51 -2.89 5.20
C GLU A 17 -13.18 -2.51 5.84
N ARG A 18 -13.05 -1.28 6.38
CA ARG A 18 -11.84 -0.83 7.06
C ARG A 18 -11.52 -1.66 8.29
N ALA A 19 -12.50 -1.85 9.17
CA ALA A 19 -12.32 -2.65 10.39
C ALA A 19 -11.90 -4.09 10.07
N PHE A 20 -12.44 -4.65 8.99
CA PHE A 20 -12.04 -5.96 8.49
C PHE A 20 -10.59 -5.95 7.99
N TRP A 21 -10.19 -5.01 7.14
CA TRP A 21 -8.82 -4.96 6.61
C TRP A 21 -7.75 -4.54 7.63
N GLU A 22 -8.13 -3.87 8.72
CA GLU A 22 -7.20 -3.61 9.83
C GLU A 22 -6.82 -4.90 10.57
N ASP A 23 -7.74 -5.86 10.66
CA ASP A 23 -7.53 -7.14 11.35
C ASP A 23 -7.10 -8.28 10.40
N ASN A 24 -7.50 -8.22 9.13
CA ASN A 24 -7.31 -9.30 8.17
C ASN A 24 -6.16 -9.02 7.19
N ASP A 25 -5.29 -10.02 7.01
CA ASP A 25 -4.18 -9.94 6.07
C ASP A 25 -4.67 -10.03 4.61
N SER A 26 -4.65 -8.89 3.92
CA SER A 26 -5.01 -8.76 2.50
C SER A 26 -4.24 -9.68 1.56
N ALA A 27 -3.06 -10.17 1.96
CA ALA A 27 -2.28 -11.11 1.17
C ALA A 27 -2.94 -12.49 0.98
N LEU A 28 -3.95 -12.82 1.80
CA LEU A 28 -4.73 -14.05 1.69
C LEU A 28 -5.94 -13.95 0.76
N TYR A 29 -6.38 -12.71 0.48
CA TYR A 29 -7.54 -12.39 -0.36
C TYR A 29 -7.15 -11.91 -1.76
N LEU A 30 -5.89 -11.56 -1.98
CA LEU A 30 -5.39 -11.12 -3.28
C LEU A 30 -4.61 -12.22 -4.02
N ASP A 31 -4.96 -12.46 -5.28
CA ASP A 31 -4.24 -13.39 -6.16
C ASP A 31 -2.96 -12.74 -6.72
N TRP A 32 -1.89 -12.80 -5.93
CA TRP A 32 -0.56 -12.39 -6.36
C TRP A 32 0.03 -13.27 -7.48
N SER A 33 -0.60 -14.38 -7.86
CA SER A 33 -0.17 -15.16 -9.03
C SER A 33 -0.57 -14.50 -10.34
N LYS A 34 -1.55 -13.60 -10.33
CA LYS A 34 -1.99 -12.81 -11.50
C LYS A 34 -1.44 -11.39 -11.51
N THR A 35 -0.77 -10.96 -10.44
CA THR A 35 -0.19 -9.62 -10.41
C THR A 35 0.94 -9.53 -11.43
N GLN A 36 0.74 -8.70 -12.44
CA GLN A 36 1.75 -8.39 -13.44
C GLN A 36 2.80 -7.47 -12.82
N THR A 37 4.07 -7.84 -12.95
CA THR A 37 5.18 -6.97 -12.58
C THR A 37 5.27 -5.85 -13.62
N VAL A 38 4.65 -4.71 -13.33
CA VAL A 38 4.70 -3.55 -14.21
C VAL A 38 5.94 -2.74 -13.88
N VAL A 39 6.84 -2.59 -14.85
CA VAL A 39 7.93 -1.60 -14.76
C VAL A 39 7.32 -0.28 -15.19
N LEU A 40 7.43 0.75 -14.37
CA LEU A 40 6.98 2.11 -14.68
C LEU A 40 8.20 2.96 -15.08
N PRO A 41 8.77 2.80 -16.29
CA PRO A 41 10.05 3.38 -16.67
C PRO A 41 10.04 4.92 -16.73
N ASN A 42 8.85 5.53 -16.87
CA ASN A 42 8.67 6.98 -16.97
C ASN A 42 7.97 7.60 -15.75
N LEU A 43 7.81 6.84 -14.66
CA LEU A 43 7.27 7.41 -13.43
C LEU A 43 8.33 8.33 -12.80
N LYS A 44 8.18 9.64 -12.99
CA LYS A 44 8.90 10.62 -12.18
C LYS A 44 8.56 10.32 -10.72
N LYS A 45 9.54 9.80 -9.96
CA LYS A 45 9.45 9.68 -8.50
C LYS A 45 9.23 11.10 -7.95
N SER A 46 7.99 11.52 -7.73
CA SER A 46 7.72 12.66 -6.85
C SER A 46 7.89 12.18 -5.40
N ALA A 47 9.11 11.75 -5.07
CA ALA A 47 9.57 11.70 -3.71
C ALA A 47 9.96 13.14 -3.34
N MET A 48 8.95 13.97 -3.08
CA MET A 48 9.09 15.17 -2.28
C MET A 48 8.06 15.03 -1.17
N SER A 49 8.33 14.08 -0.28
CA SER A 49 8.04 14.27 1.12
C SER A 49 8.75 15.57 1.49
N SER A 50 7.96 16.60 1.72
CA SER A 50 8.37 17.82 2.38
C SER A 50 9.09 17.48 3.69
N GLU A 51 10.39 17.78 3.78
CA GLU A 51 11.01 18.37 4.97
C GLU A 51 12.46 18.80 4.60
N PRO A 52 12.72 20.05 4.17
CA PRO A 52 14.05 20.60 4.29
C PRO A 52 14.30 20.88 5.77
N ASP A 53 15.16 20.06 6.36
CA ASP A 53 15.75 20.22 7.69
C ASP A 53 16.12 21.70 7.95
N ASN A 54 15.59 22.22 9.05
CA ASN A 54 15.71 23.61 9.48
C ASN A 54 17.18 23.98 9.74
N GLY A 55 17.76 24.80 8.86
CA GLY A 55 18.81 25.79 9.13
C GLY A 55 20.18 25.29 9.61
N PRO A 56 21.30 25.80 9.07
CA PRO A 56 22.58 25.58 9.72
C PRO A 56 22.53 26.25 11.10
N ARG A 57 22.66 25.40 12.14
CA ARG A 57 23.03 25.78 13.50
C ARG A 57 24.17 26.79 13.43
N THR A 58 24.01 27.89 14.15
CA THR A 58 25.07 28.83 14.46
C THR A 58 26.28 28.09 15.02
N ASP A 59 27.45 28.27 14.43
CA ASP A 59 28.71 28.28 15.16
C ASP A 59 29.66 29.30 14.53
N SER A 60 30.26 30.10 15.42
CA SER A 60 31.29 31.14 15.23
C SER A 60 30.84 32.54 14.80
#